data_AF-A0A9P7BKY2-F1
#
_entry.id   AF-A0A9P7BKY2-F1
#
_cell.length_a   1.000
_cell.length_b   1.000
_cell.length_c   1.000
_cell.angle_alpha   90.00
_cell.angle_beta   90.00
_cell.angle_gamma   90.00
#
_symmetry.space_group_name_H-M   'P 1'
#
loop_
_entity.id
_entity.type
_entity.pdbx_description
1 polymer ?
#
loop_
_entity_poly.entity_id
_entity_poly.type
_entity_poly.pdbx_seq_one_letter_code
_entity_poly.pdbx_strand_id
1 'polypeptide(L)'
;MMVGGHATSSTLVIKHMTTLPSMHHRIDVLTTRFCLRSRSLPGSCLLSLLSTTLPVSRIKIHLDKNPLFLTLPSPPPSSDARLKTFFRQYRERQVISVVTSTTQVLLRACRPALVVDPILYVPATRAERSLLVRWRLGWLPGKPEDCPCGRDRRSRRHFLECDLIPSFLWSDLPRCPPGSYPIDFALSSLPLGRSARCPPWWSSLLLMLWLIQRLCRPDRNLPIDSSPGASWYSSSSRNSD
;
A
#
# COMPACT_ATOMS: atom_id res chain seq x y z
N MET A 1 -16.09 5.98 -6.29
CA MET A 1 -16.18 6.76 -5.04
C MET A 1 -16.16 5.79 -3.86
N MET A 2 -15.07 5.75 -3.06
CA MET A 2 -15.00 4.93 -1.84
C MET A 2 -15.68 5.69 -0.70
N VAL A 3 -17.01 5.71 -0.68
CA VAL A 3 -17.79 6.42 0.35
C VAL A 3 -18.25 5.40 1.38
N GLY A 4 -17.88 5.63 2.65
CA GLY A 4 -18.18 4.75 3.78
C GLY A 4 -16.99 4.47 4.70
N GLY A 5 -15.96 5.31 4.67
CA GLY A 5 -14.79 5.15 5.54
C GLY A 5 -15.09 5.50 6.99
N HIS A 6 -14.65 4.65 7.91
CA HIS A 6 -14.71 4.87 9.35
C HIS A 6 -13.85 6.10 9.73
N ALA A 7 -14.16 6.82 10.81
CA ALA A 7 -13.40 8.00 11.25
C ALA A 7 -11.90 7.71 11.49
N THR A 8 -11.54 6.44 11.71
CA THR A 8 -10.17 5.94 11.90
C THR A 8 -9.51 5.42 10.64
N SER A 9 -10.06 5.71 9.45
CA SER A 9 -9.48 5.30 8.16
C SER A 9 -8.05 5.80 8.03
N SER A 10 -7.09 4.88 7.94
CA SER A 10 -5.70 5.27 7.78
C SER A 10 -5.46 5.81 6.37
N THR A 11 -5.46 7.15 6.25
CA THR A 11 -5.03 7.84 5.03
C THR A 11 -3.58 7.48 4.67
N LEU A 12 -2.78 7.09 5.67
CA LEU A 12 -1.42 6.57 5.48
C LEU A 12 -1.41 5.22 4.77
N VAL A 13 -2.30 4.30 5.14
CA VAL A 13 -2.43 2.99 4.46
C VAL A 13 -2.85 3.18 3.00
N ILE A 14 -3.83 4.06 2.72
CA ILE A 14 -4.23 4.36 1.33
C ILE A 14 -3.04 4.94 0.53
N LYS A 15 -2.33 5.93 1.11
CA LYS A 15 -1.14 6.52 0.47
C LYS A 15 -0.08 5.47 0.19
N HIS A 16 0.13 4.55 1.13
CA HIS A 16 1.08 3.45 0.98
C HIS A 16 0.67 2.50 -0.15
N MET A 17 -0.57 1.97 -0.10
CA MET A 17 -1.09 1.04 -1.10
C MET A 17 -1.10 1.61 -2.53
N THR A 18 -1.31 2.91 -2.66
CA THR A 18 -1.32 3.60 -3.97
C THR A 18 0.05 4.12 -4.39
N THR A 19 1.07 3.96 -3.55
CA THR A 19 2.38 4.60 -3.74
C THR A 19 2.27 6.11 -3.97
N LEU A 20 1.42 6.79 -3.21
CA LEU A 20 1.31 8.24 -3.28
C LEU A 20 2.40 8.90 -2.41
N PRO A 21 3.31 9.70 -2.99
CA PRO A 21 4.33 10.38 -2.20
C PRO A 21 3.72 11.50 -1.35
N SER A 22 4.28 11.77 -0.18
CA SER A 22 3.91 12.91 0.66
C SER A 22 4.22 14.24 -0.04
N MET A 23 3.56 15.32 0.37
CA MET A 23 3.86 16.66 -0.17
C MET A 23 5.31 17.08 0.13
N HIS A 24 5.83 16.77 1.32
CA HIS A 24 7.22 16.99 1.66
C HIS A 24 8.18 16.31 0.68
N HIS A 25 7.98 15.01 0.40
CA HIS A 25 8.80 14.29 -0.58
C HIS A 25 8.73 14.91 -1.98
N ARG A 26 7.55 15.38 -2.41
CA ARG A 26 7.39 16.06 -3.71
C ARG A 26 8.16 17.37 -3.74
N ILE A 27 8.11 18.16 -2.67
CA ILE A 27 8.88 19.40 -2.53
C ILE A 27 10.38 19.10 -2.58
N ASP A 28 10.85 18.07 -1.86
CA ASP A 28 12.25 17.67 -1.84
C ASP A 28 12.76 17.30 -3.25
N VAL A 29 11.99 16.52 -4.00
CA VAL A 29 12.31 16.13 -5.38
C VAL A 29 12.32 17.35 -6.31
N LEU A 30 11.32 18.22 -6.21
CA LEU A 30 11.20 19.41 -7.07
C LEU A 30 12.33 20.41 -6.82
N THR A 31 12.60 20.73 -5.55
CA THR A 31 13.69 21.62 -5.16
C THR A 31 15.04 21.05 -5.61
N THR A 32 15.27 19.74 -5.41
CA THR A 32 16.51 19.09 -5.86
C THR A 32 16.69 19.16 -7.37
N ARG A 33 15.64 18.84 -8.14
CA ARG A 33 15.68 18.93 -9.61
C ARG A 33 15.93 20.35 -10.09
N PHE A 34 15.27 21.33 -9.48
CA PHE A 34 15.48 22.73 -9.80
C PHE A 34 16.94 23.13 -9.60
N CYS A 35 17.54 22.73 -8.47
CA CYS A 35 18.92 23.10 -8.13
C CYS A 35 19.97 22.39 -9.00
N LEU A 36 19.71 21.14 -9.39
CA LEU A 36 20.57 20.47 -10.37
C LEU A 36 20.51 21.15 -11.74
N ARG A 37 19.31 21.55 -12.18
CA ARG A 37 19.13 22.29 -13.44
C ARG A 37 19.77 23.67 -13.39
N SER A 38 19.61 24.41 -12.30
CA SER A 38 20.18 25.76 -12.18
C SER A 38 21.70 25.75 -12.27
N ARG A 39 22.36 24.72 -11.71
CA ARG A 39 23.82 24.53 -11.81
C ARG A 39 24.32 24.18 -13.21
N SER A 40 23.46 23.62 -14.06
CA SER A 40 23.78 23.28 -15.45
C SER A 40 23.46 24.39 -16.45
N LEU A 41 22.90 25.52 -16.01
CA LEU A 41 22.57 26.62 -16.90
C LEU A 41 23.85 27.34 -17.37
N PRO A 42 23.87 27.84 -18.63
CA PRO A 42 24.90 28.77 -19.07
C PRO A 42 25.05 29.98 -18.14
N GLY A 43 26.27 30.51 -18.03
CA GLY A 43 26.56 31.70 -17.21
C GLY A 43 25.81 32.95 -17.69
N SER A 44 25.42 33.01 -18.96
CA SER A 44 24.65 34.11 -19.56
C SER A 44 23.16 34.08 -19.22
N CYS A 45 22.65 32.99 -18.63
CA CYS A 45 21.25 32.94 -18.24
C CYS A 45 20.98 33.93 -17.10
N LEU A 46 19.85 34.62 -17.16
CA LEU A 46 19.42 35.59 -16.15
C LEU A 46 19.50 35.03 -14.72
N LEU A 47 19.11 33.76 -14.52
CA LEU A 47 19.19 33.11 -13.21
C LEU A 47 20.65 32.95 -12.72
N SER A 48 21.60 32.65 -13.61
CA SER A 48 23.02 32.55 -13.29
C SER A 48 23.58 33.92 -12.92
N LEU A 49 23.24 34.96 -13.69
CA LEU A 49 23.64 36.35 -13.45
C LEU A 49 23.09 36.91 -12.13
N LEU A 50 21.84 36.58 -11.79
CA LEU A 50 21.20 37.01 -10.55
C LEU A 50 21.60 36.17 -9.34
N SER A 51 22.13 34.95 -9.53
CA SER A 51 22.43 34.05 -8.42
C SER A 51 23.44 34.62 -7.41
N THR A 52 24.34 35.49 -7.87
CA THR A 52 25.38 36.14 -7.06
C THR A 52 24.88 37.38 -6.33
N THR A 53 23.77 37.98 -6.78
CA THR A 53 23.21 39.22 -6.23
C THR A 53 21.97 38.99 -5.36
N LEU A 54 21.32 37.82 -5.49
CA LEU A 54 20.19 37.46 -4.66
C LEU A 54 20.64 37.09 -3.23
N PRO A 55 20.20 37.81 -2.19
CA PRO A 55 20.46 37.42 -0.80
C PRO A 55 19.90 36.03 -0.56
N VAL A 56 20.64 35.21 0.20
CA VAL A 56 20.40 33.79 0.53
C VAL A 56 19.00 33.34 0.09
N SER A 57 18.94 32.75 -1.11
CA SER A 57 17.66 32.35 -1.66
C SER A 57 16.95 31.40 -0.68
N ARG A 58 15.63 31.52 -0.52
CA ARG A 58 14.82 30.54 0.26
C ARG A 58 15.14 29.10 -0.17
N ILE A 59 15.53 28.92 -1.44
CA ILE A 59 16.03 27.68 -2.01
C ILE A 59 17.25 27.14 -1.26
N LYS A 60 18.26 27.98 -0.95
CA LYS A 60 19.44 27.56 -0.17
C LYS A 60 19.04 27.03 1.21
N ILE A 61 18.15 27.73 1.91
CA ILE A 61 17.61 27.29 3.21
C ILE A 61 16.90 25.93 3.10
N HIS A 62 16.12 25.72 2.04
CA HIS A 62 15.46 24.44 1.79
C HIS A 62 16.45 23.33 1.42
N LEU A 63 17.49 23.63 0.63
CA LEU A 63 18.53 22.67 0.26
C LEU A 63 19.32 22.17 1.47
N ASP A 64 19.71 23.08 2.36
CA ASP A 64 20.47 22.77 3.57
C ASP A 64 19.68 21.85 4.52
N LYS A 65 18.35 21.81 4.37
CA LYS A 65 17.44 20.95 5.14
C LYS A 65 16.89 19.76 4.37
N ASN A 66 17.18 19.65 3.07
CA ASN A 66 16.58 18.62 2.21
C ASN A 66 17.42 17.33 2.28
N PRO A 67 16.94 16.28 2.97
CA PRO A 67 17.71 15.04 3.14
C PRO A 67 17.97 14.32 1.81
N LEU A 68 17.08 14.45 0.83
CA LEU A 68 17.27 13.87 -0.50
C LEU A 68 18.40 14.58 -1.26
N PHE A 69 18.49 15.91 -1.12
CA PHE A 69 19.57 16.68 -1.73
C PHE A 69 20.92 16.40 -1.06
N LEU A 70 20.95 16.37 0.27
CA LEU A 70 22.18 16.11 1.05
C LEU A 70 22.75 14.72 0.81
N THR A 71 21.91 13.75 0.41
CA THR A 71 22.33 12.38 0.09
C THR A 71 22.68 12.17 -1.39
N LEU A 72 22.66 13.22 -2.21
CA LEU A 72 23.08 13.11 -3.61
C LEU A 72 24.57 12.73 -3.70
N PRO A 73 24.94 11.87 -4.67
CA PRO A 73 26.33 11.57 -4.94
C PRO A 73 27.06 12.82 -5.46
N SER A 74 28.35 12.91 -5.16
CA SER A 74 29.28 13.87 -5.74
C SER A 74 30.30 13.12 -6.60
N PRO A 75 30.34 13.32 -7.94
CA PRO A 75 29.51 14.24 -8.72
C PRO A 75 28.04 13.77 -8.87
N PRO A 76 27.10 14.70 -9.14
CA PRO A 76 25.70 14.36 -9.31
C PRO A 76 25.47 13.46 -10.54
N PRO A 77 24.37 12.70 -10.59
CA PRO A 77 24.09 11.78 -11.69
C PRO A 77 24.04 12.52 -13.03
N SER A 78 24.92 12.14 -13.97
CA SER A 78 25.08 12.82 -15.25
C SER A 78 23.91 12.63 -16.22
N SER A 79 23.02 11.65 -15.97
CA SER A 79 21.86 11.37 -16.81
C SER A 79 20.56 11.38 -16.01
N ASP A 80 19.47 11.80 -16.66
CA ASP A 80 18.12 11.83 -16.07
C ASP A 80 17.67 10.43 -15.62
N ALA A 81 18.06 9.37 -16.35
CA ALA A 81 17.77 7.99 -15.98
C ALA A 81 18.41 7.62 -14.63
N ARG A 82 19.69 7.93 -14.41
CA ARG A 82 20.37 7.67 -13.13
C ARG A 82 19.77 8.51 -12.00
N LEU A 83 19.38 9.75 -12.27
CA LEU A 83 18.73 10.61 -11.29
C LEU A 83 17.34 10.07 -10.88
N LYS A 84 16.54 9.60 -11.84
CA LYS A 84 15.26 8.92 -11.58
C LYS A 84 15.44 7.66 -10.75
N THR A 85 16.46 6.85 -11.04
CA THR A 85 16.80 5.66 -10.24
C THR A 85 17.20 6.04 -8.82
N PHE A 86 18.02 7.07 -8.65
CA PHE A 86 18.40 7.58 -7.32
C PHE A 86 17.18 8.02 -6.51
N PHE A 87 16.28 8.84 -7.08
CA PHE A 87 15.06 9.26 -6.39
C PHE A 87 14.15 8.08 -6.03
N ARG A 88 14.04 7.09 -6.93
CA ARG A 88 13.30 5.85 -6.66
C ARG A 88 13.89 5.10 -5.47
N GLN A 89 15.20 4.86 -5.47
CA GLN A 89 15.89 4.15 -4.38
C GLN A 89 15.77 4.89 -3.04
N TYR A 90 15.94 6.21 -3.05
CA TYR A 90 15.73 7.03 -1.86
C TYR A 90 14.32 6.85 -1.30
N ARG A 91 13.32 6.85 -2.18
CA ARG A 91 11.92 6.64 -1.82
C ARG A 91 11.63 5.23 -1.33
N GLU A 92 12.23 4.21 -1.93
CA GLU A 92 12.13 2.82 -1.48
C GLU A 92 12.64 2.68 -0.04
N ARG A 93 13.79 3.28 0.28
CA ARG A 93 14.32 3.30 1.66
C ARG A 93 13.36 3.98 2.62
N GLN A 94 12.76 5.11 2.23
CA GLN A 94 11.77 5.81 3.07
C GLN A 94 10.54 4.92 3.32
N VAL A 95 10.02 4.25 2.30
CA VAL A 95 8.86 3.35 2.44
C VAL A 95 9.17 2.18 3.37
N ILE A 96 10.32 1.52 3.18
CA ILE A 96 10.74 0.40 4.04
C ILE A 96 10.92 0.89 5.48
N SER A 97 11.59 2.03 5.68
CA SER A 97 11.79 2.64 7.00
C SER A 97 10.46 2.95 7.70
N VAL A 98 9.49 3.54 6.99
CA VAL A 98 8.16 3.85 7.56
C VAL A 98 7.41 2.59 7.95
N VAL A 99 7.40 1.56 7.10
CA VAL A 99 6.67 0.31 7.39
C VAL A 99 7.31 -0.48 8.54
N THR A 100 8.64 -0.44 8.67
CA THR A 100 9.38 -1.19 9.71
C THR A 100 9.42 -0.49 11.06
N SER A 101 9.46 0.84 11.09
CA SER A 101 9.54 1.62 12.34
C SER A 101 8.18 2.03 12.91
N THR A 102 7.09 1.87 12.15
CA THR A 102 5.76 2.31 12.59
C THR A 102 5.18 1.43 13.70
N THR A 103 4.55 2.09 14.67
CA THR A 103 3.71 1.43 15.68
C THR A 103 2.30 1.12 15.17
N GLN A 104 1.92 1.67 14.00
CA GLN A 104 0.60 1.46 13.42
C GLN A 104 0.48 0.08 12.79
N VAL A 105 -0.26 -0.81 13.46
CA VAL A 105 -0.47 -2.22 13.06
C VAL A 105 -0.91 -2.35 11.59
N LEU A 106 -1.85 -1.53 11.13
CA LEU A 106 -2.36 -1.59 9.75
C LEU A 106 -1.31 -1.22 8.71
N LEU A 107 -0.41 -0.27 9.04
CA LEU A 107 0.65 0.13 8.12
C LEU A 107 1.77 -0.92 8.09
N ARG A 108 2.09 -1.52 9.25
CA ARG A 108 3.05 -2.63 9.37
C ARG A 108 2.57 -3.90 8.66
N ALA A 109 1.26 -4.11 8.56
CA ALA A 109 0.64 -5.20 7.82
C ALA A 109 0.75 -5.07 6.29
N CYS A 110 1.06 -3.87 5.78
CA CYS A 110 1.25 -3.64 4.35
C CYS A 110 2.62 -4.12 3.87
N ARG A 111 2.76 -4.28 2.55
CA ARG A 111 4.03 -4.69 1.94
C ARG A 111 5.12 -3.63 2.13
N PRO A 112 6.34 -3.97 2.59
CA PRO A 112 7.45 -3.02 2.74
C PRO A 112 8.14 -2.76 1.39
N ALA A 113 7.38 -2.34 0.38
CA ALA A 113 7.90 -2.11 -0.97
C ALA A 113 7.22 -0.93 -1.64
N LEU A 114 7.95 -0.22 -2.51
CA LEU A 114 7.42 0.87 -3.33
C LEU A 114 6.68 0.30 -4.55
N VAL A 115 5.53 -0.33 -4.31
CA VAL A 115 4.69 -0.93 -5.36
C VAL A 115 3.23 -0.64 -5.08
N VAL A 116 2.44 -0.48 -6.15
CA VAL A 116 0.98 -0.40 -6.00
C VAL A 116 0.49 -1.75 -5.47
N ASP A 117 -0.33 -1.73 -4.43
CA ASP A 117 -0.84 -2.94 -3.79
C ASP A 117 -1.66 -3.75 -4.81
N PRO A 118 -1.35 -5.06 -5.01
CA PRO A 118 -2.06 -5.92 -5.95
C PRO A 118 -3.58 -5.90 -5.82
N ILE A 119 -4.13 -5.73 -4.61
CA ILE A 119 -5.59 -5.74 -4.42
C ILE A 119 -6.32 -4.66 -5.22
N LEU A 120 -5.60 -3.63 -5.66
CA LEU A 120 -6.17 -2.53 -6.45
C LEU A 120 -6.34 -2.89 -7.93
N TYR A 121 -5.59 -3.87 -8.46
CA TYR A 121 -5.60 -4.20 -9.89
C TYR A 121 -5.75 -5.68 -10.22
N VAL A 122 -5.61 -6.61 -9.26
CA VAL A 122 -5.90 -8.03 -9.52
C VAL A 122 -7.35 -8.19 -9.97
N PRO A 123 -7.64 -9.13 -10.88
CA PRO A 123 -9.00 -9.41 -11.29
C PRO A 123 -9.86 -9.80 -10.09
N ALA A 124 -10.94 -9.05 -9.89
CA ALA A 124 -11.87 -9.22 -8.79
C ALA A 124 -13.14 -8.42 -9.10
N THR A 125 -14.28 -8.91 -8.65
CA THR A 125 -15.55 -8.18 -8.71
C THR A 125 -15.48 -6.90 -7.86
N ARG A 126 -16.45 -6.00 -8.04
CA ARG A 126 -16.56 -4.79 -7.20
C ARG A 126 -16.73 -5.13 -5.72
N ALA A 127 -17.48 -6.18 -5.41
CA ALA A 127 -17.75 -6.61 -4.04
C ALA A 127 -16.49 -7.20 -3.38
N GLU A 128 -15.79 -8.10 -4.07
CA GLU A 128 -14.51 -8.69 -3.62
C GLU A 128 -13.46 -7.60 -3.36
N ARG A 129 -13.26 -6.69 -4.32
CA ARG A 129 -12.33 -5.56 -4.17
C ARG A 129 -12.70 -4.68 -2.98
N SER A 130 -13.99 -4.47 -2.74
CA SER A 130 -14.46 -3.74 -1.57
C SER A 130 -14.09 -4.45 -0.26
N LEU A 131 -14.18 -5.79 -0.18
CA LEU A 131 -13.76 -6.55 1.00
C LEU A 131 -12.25 -6.44 1.24
N LEU A 132 -11.45 -6.63 0.21
CA LEU A 132 -9.98 -6.56 0.28
C LEU A 132 -9.50 -5.19 0.78
N VAL A 133 -10.04 -4.11 0.18
CA VAL A 133 -9.69 -2.74 0.56
C VAL A 133 -10.18 -2.44 1.98
N ARG A 134 -11.41 -2.81 2.34
CA ARG A 134 -11.93 -2.60 3.70
C ARG A 134 -11.13 -3.34 4.75
N TRP A 135 -10.67 -4.55 4.43
CA TRP A 135 -9.74 -5.28 5.28
C TRP A 135 -8.44 -4.48 5.45
N ARG A 136 -7.74 -4.11 4.37
CA ARG A 136 -6.48 -3.33 4.46
C ARG A 136 -6.62 -2.05 5.28
N LEU A 137 -7.74 -1.34 5.13
CA LEU A 137 -8.00 -0.08 5.82
C LEU A 137 -8.44 -0.24 7.28
N GLY A 138 -8.62 -1.47 7.76
CA GLY A 138 -9.10 -1.75 9.12
C GLY A 138 -10.58 -1.43 9.32
N TRP A 139 -11.36 -1.32 8.24
CA TRP A 139 -12.82 -1.09 8.32
C TRP A 139 -13.60 -2.37 8.59
N LEU A 140 -12.94 -3.52 8.44
CA LEU A 140 -13.45 -4.84 8.81
C LEU A 140 -12.48 -5.45 9.83
N PRO A 141 -12.94 -5.86 11.04
CA PRO A 141 -14.34 -5.93 11.49
C PRO A 141 -15.05 -4.60 11.75
N GLY A 142 -14.32 -3.48 11.86
CA GLY A 142 -14.89 -2.20 12.27
C GLY A 142 -14.92 -2.06 13.79
N LYS A 143 -16.02 -1.54 14.35
CA LYS A 143 -16.17 -1.41 15.81
C LYS A 143 -16.35 -2.81 16.44
N PRO A 144 -15.63 -3.13 17.54
CA PRO A 144 -15.83 -4.40 18.22
C PRO A 144 -17.25 -4.53 18.78
N GLU A 145 -17.99 -5.49 18.25
CA GLU A 145 -19.32 -5.92 18.71
C GLU A 145 -19.25 -7.39 19.11
N ASP A 146 -20.23 -7.89 19.85
CA ASP A 146 -20.21 -9.28 20.30
C ASP A 146 -20.35 -10.25 19.12
N CYS A 147 -19.51 -11.28 19.12
CA CYS A 147 -19.57 -12.30 18.08
C CYS A 147 -20.74 -13.27 18.34
N PRO A 148 -21.50 -13.68 17.31
CA PRO A 148 -22.57 -14.67 17.47
C PRO A 148 -22.11 -16.03 18.01
N CYS A 149 -20.81 -16.33 18.00
CA CYS A 149 -20.25 -17.53 18.64
C CYS A 149 -20.24 -17.47 20.18
N GLY A 150 -20.49 -16.30 20.78
CA GLY A 150 -20.60 -16.12 22.23
C GLY A 150 -19.28 -16.06 23.00
N ARG A 151 -18.11 -16.16 22.35
CA ARG A 151 -16.80 -16.24 23.05
C ARG A 151 -16.10 -14.91 23.29
N ASP A 152 -16.14 -14.00 22.32
CA ASP A 152 -15.43 -12.72 22.38
C ASP A 152 -16.07 -11.70 21.42
N ARG A 153 -15.58 -10.47 21.44
CA ARG A 153 -15.92 -9.41 20.48
C ARG A 153 -15.27 -9.68 19.12
N ARG A 154 -15.98 -9.32 18.07
CA ARG A 154 -15.54 -9.31 16.67
C ARG A 154 -14.30 -8.43 16.54
N SER A 155 -13.15 -9.09 16.55
CA SER A 155 -11.84 -8.50 16.40
C SER A 155 -11.02 -9.37 15.45
N ARG A 156 -9.98 -8.79 14.83
CA ARG A 156 -9.07 -9.58 13.98
C ARG A 156 -8.51 -10.77 14.75
N ARG A 157 -8.09 -10.57 16.00
CA ARG A 157 -7.58 -11.62 16.88
C ARG A 157 -8.62 -12.72 17.07
N HIS A 158 -9.84 -12.35 17.45
CA HIS A 158 -10.93 -13.32 17.69
C HIS A 158 -11.22 -14.20 16.47
N PHE A 159 -11.16 -13.65 15.25
CA PHE A 159 -11.46 -14.44 14.05
C PHE A 159 -10.53 -15.62 13.80
N LEU A 160 -9.31 -15.61 14.34
CA LEU A 160 -8.41 -16.77 14.26
C LEU A 160 -8.94 -17.98 15.02
N GLU A 161 -9.75 -17.74 16.04
CA GLU A 161 -10.25 -18.73 16.98
C GLU A 161 -11.80 -18.80 16.93
N CYS A 162 -12.45 -18.27 15.88
CA CYS A 162 -13.90 -18.21 15.80
C CYS A 162 -14.45 -19.47 15.10
N ASP A 163 -15.33 -20.24 15.77
CA ASP A 163 -15.91 -21.48 15.21
C ASP A 163 -16.79 -21.23 13.97
N LEU A 164 -17.30 -20.01 13.82
CA LEU A 164 -18.10 -19.62 12.66
C LEU A 164 -17.26 -19.41 11.41
N ILE A 165 -15.93 -19.41 11.53
CA ILE A 165 -14.99 -19.36 10.41
C ILE A 165 -14.36 -20.76 10.27
N PRO A 166 -14.67 -21.50 9.21
CA PRO A 166 -14.15 -22.86 9.04
C PRO A 166 -12.61 -22.90 9.06
N SER A 167 -12.05 -23.83 9.84
CA SER A 167 -10.59 -23.96 10.04
C SER A 167 -9.80 -24.29 8.77
N PHE A 168 -10.43 -24.98 7.82
CA PHE A 168 -9.81 -25.32 6.54
C PHE A 168 -9.43 -24.05 5.75
N LEU A 169 -10.20 -22.97 5.85
CA LEU A 169 -9.90 -21.71 5.14
C LEU A 169 -8.59 -21.10 5.61
N TRP A 170 -8.25 -21.24 6.89
CA TRP A 170 -6.97 -20.81 7.44
C TRP A 170 -5.82 -21.70 6.98
N SER A 171 -6.10 -23.00 6.78
CA SER A 171 -5.12 -24.00 6.35
C SER A 171 -4.74 -23.83 4.88
N ASP A 172 -5.66 -23.32 4.05
CA ASP A 172 -5.40 -23.03 2.63
C ASP A 172 -4.44 -21.85 2.43
N LEU A 173 -4.41 -20.89 3.36
CA LEU A 173 -3.61 -19.67 3.24
C LEU A 173 -2.10 -19.98 3.22
N PRO A 174 -1.28 -19.09 2.61
CA PRO A 174 0.16 -19.26 2.65
C PRO A 174 0.66 -19.23 4.10
N ARG A 175 1.64 -20.09 4.40
CA ARG A 175 2.21 -20.25 5.75
C ARG A 175 2.68 -18.90 6.30
N CYS A 176 2.01 -18.43 7.34
CA CYS A 176 2.24 -17.12 7.93
C CYS A 176 3.41 -17.18 8.94
N PRO A 177 4.37 -16.24 8.88
CA PRO A 177 5.42 -16.16 9.89
C PRO A 177 4.86 -15.74 11.26
N PRO A 178 5.55 -16.08 12.36
CA PRO A 178 5.12 -15.71 13.70
C PRO A 178 5.03 -14.19 13.86
N GLY A 179 4.00 -13.72 14.57
CA GLY A 179 3.76 -12.29 14.79
C GLY A 179 3.09 -11.54 13.63
N SER A 180 2.78 -12.22 12.52
CA SER A 180 1.98 -11.66 11.42
C SER A 180 0.57 -12.24 11.43
N TYR A 181 -0.40 -11.46 10.93
CA TYR A 181 -1.77 -11.93 10.78
C TYR A 181 -1.94 -12.65 9.44
N PRO A 182 -2.53 -13.87 9.39
CA PRO A 182 -2.57 -14.69 8.17
C PRO A 182 -3.19 -13.99 6.95
N ILE A 183 -4.29 -13.25 7.12
CA ILE A 183 -4.92 -12.49 6.02
C ILE A 183 -3.98 -11.39 5.52
N ASP A 184 -3.36 -10.64 6.43
CA ASP A 184 -2.46 -9.54 6.07
C ASP A 184 -1.23 -10.07 5.33
N PHE A 185 -0.71 -11.22 5.75
CA PHE A 185 0.39 -11.93 5.10
C PHE A 185 -0.01 -12.46 3.71
N ALA A 186 -1.18 -13.09 3.58
CA ALA A 186 -1.70 -13.57 2.29
C ALA A 186 -1.84 -12.42 1.28
N LEU A 187 -2.42 -11.29 1.70
CA LEU A 187 -2.54 -10.09 0.86
C LEU A 187 -1.16 -9.53 0.46
N SER A 188 -0.20 -9.53 1.38
CA SER A 188 1.18 -9.12 1.11
C SER A 188 1.96 -10.15 0.29
N SER A 189 1.44 -11.35 0.10
CA SER A 189 2.02 -12.42 -0.73
C SER A 189 1.44 -12.47 -2.14
N LEU A 190 0.46 -11.61 -2.46
CA LEU A 190 -0.11 -11.52 -3.81
C LEU A 190 0.98 -11.20 -4.85
N PRO A 191 0.88 -11.75 -6.07
CA PRO A 191 1.81 -11.45 -7.14
C PRO A 191 1.68 -9.99 -7.59
N LEU A 192 2.80 -9.41 -8.03
CA LEU A 192 2.84 -8.03 -8.55
C LEU A 192 2.50 -7.93 -10.04
N GLY A 193 2.55 -9.04 -10.76
CA GLY A 193 2.25 -9.10 -12.18
C GLY A 193 0.75 -9.07 -12.44
N ARG A 194 0.28 -8.23 -13.37
CA ARG A 194 -1.13 -8.20 -13.79
C ARG A 194 -1.59 -9.50 -14.46
N SER A 195 -0.66 -10.19 -15.12
CA SER A 195 -0.87 -11.49 -15.77
C SER A 195 -0.43 -12.67 -14.91
N ALA A 196 -0.18 -12.44 -13.62
CA ALA A 196 0.20 -13.53 -12.73
C ALA A 196 -0.97 -14.50 -12.53
N ARG A 197 -0.62 -15.79 -12.40
CA ARG A 197 -1.59 -16.85 -12.12
C ARG A 197 -2.28 -16.58 -10.78
N CYS A 198 -3.58 -16.86 -10.74
CA CYS A 198 -4.38 -16.80 -9.53
C CYS A 198 -3.80 -17.75 -8.46
N PRO A 199 -3.50 -17.29 -7.24
CA PRO A 199 -3.07 -18.16 -6.16
C PRO A 199 -4.15 -19.19 -5.80
N PRO A 200 -3.78 -20.44 -5.45
CA PRO A 200 -4.75 -21.51 -5.16
C PRO A 200 -5.64 -21.20 -3.95
N TRP A 201 -5.15 -20.37 -3.02
CA TRP A 201 -5.84 -19.94 -1.80
C TRP A 201 -6.71 -18.70 -1.97
N TRP A 202 -6.77 -18.12 -3.17
CA TRP A 202 -7.47 -16.86 -3.42
C TRP A 202 -8.97 -16.94 -3.13
N SER A 203 -9.62 -18.03 -3.55
CA SER A 203 -11.03 -18.29 -3.28
C SER A 203 -11.30 -18.40 -1.78
N SER A 204 -10.46 -19.15 -1.05
CA SER A 204 -10.57 -19.31 0.41
C SER A 204 -10.40 -17.99 1.15
N LEU A 205 -9.45 -17.15 0.72
CA LEU A 205 -9.27 -15.79 1.26
C LEU A 205 -10.51 -14.92 1.07
N LEU A 206 -11.10 -14.92 -0.13
CA LEU A 206 -12.29 -14.12 -0.43
C LEU A 206 -13.52 -14.62 0.34
N LEU A 207 -13.71 -15.93 0.41
CA LEU A 207 -14.78 -16.56 1.18
C LEU A 207 -14.67 -16.21 2.67
N MET A 208 -13.47 -16.28 3.22
CA MET A 208 -13.20 -15.92 4.62
C MET A 208 -13.50 -14.43 4.88
N LEU A 209 -13.06 -13.51 4.01
CA LEU A 209 -13.38 -12.09 4.13
C LEU A 209 -14.89 -11.82 4.05
N TRP A 210 -15.60 -12.58 3.21
CA TRP A 210 -17.05 -12.50 3.12
C TRP A 210 -17.73 -13.01 4.40
N LEU A 211 -17.29 -14.14 4.97
CA LEU A 211 -17.80 -14.66 6.24
C LEU A 211 -17.59 -13.65 7.37
N ILE A 212 -16.39 -13.08 7.48
CA ILE A 212 -16.08 -12.02 8.45
C ILE A 212 -17.01 -10.82 8.24
N GLN A 213 -17.24 -10.41 6.99
CA GLN A 213 -18.16 -9.32 6.68
C GLN A 213 -19.60 -9.61 7.11
N ARG A 214 -20.07 -10.84 6.92
CA ARG A 214 -21.41 -11.27 7.34
C ARG A 214 -21.53 -11.29 8.86
N LEU A 215 -20.51 -11.79 9.56
CA LEU A 215 -20.46 -11.72 11.03
C LEU A 215 -20.52 -10.28 11.52
N CYS A 216 -19.82 -9.35 10.85
CA CYS A 216 -19.79 -7.95 11.27
C CYS A 216 -21.01 -7.13 10.88
N ARG A 217 -21.78 -7.56 9.86
CA ARG A 217 -22.98 -6.87 9.37
C ARG A 217 -24.05 -7.87 8.92
N PRO A 218 -24.72 -8.54 9.86
CA PRO A 218 -25.72 -9.56 9.55
C PRO A 218 -26.92 -8.99 8.78
N ASP A 219 -27.29 -7.73 9.03
CA ASP A 219 -28.48 -7.09 8.44
C ASP A 219 -28.33 -6.69 6.97
N ARG A 220 -27.10 -6.75 6.43
CA ARG A 220 -26.87 -6.45 5.01
C ARG A 220 -26.90 -7.74 4.21
N ASN A 221 -27.95 -7.91 3.40
CA ASN A 221 -27.98 -8.90 2.32
C ASN A 221 -26.84 -8.61 1.33
N LEU A 222 -25.71 -9.25 1.57
CA LEU A 222 -24.54 -9.20 0.70
C LEU A 222 -24.51 -10.53 -0.07
N PRO A 223 -24.91 -10.54 -1.36
CA PRO A 223 -24.85 -11.76 -2.14
C PRO A 223 -23.43 -12.30 -2.11
N ILE A 224 -23.29 -13.60 -1.81
CA ILE A 224 -22.06 -14.31 -2.06
C ILE A 224 -21.95 -14.51 -3.56
N ASP A 225 -20.78 -14.24 -4.13
CA ASP A 225 -20.50 -14.78 -5.46
C ASP A 225 -20.50 -16.30 -5.32
N SER A 226 -21.31 -17.01 -6.10
CA SER A 226 -21.37 -18.48 -6.09
C SER A 226 -19.99 -19.11 -6.36
N SER A 227 -19.06 -18.32 -6.91
CA SER A 227 -17.70 -18.73 -7.25
C SER A 227 -16.66 -17.65 -6.87
N PRO A 228 -16.28 -17.52 -5.58
CA PRO A 228 -15.31 -16.52 -5.14
C PRO A 228 -13.99 -16.61 -5.92
N GLY A 229 -13.57 -15.50 -6.51
CA GLY A 229 -12.33 -15.43 -7.29
C GLY A 229 -12.44 -15.92 -8.74
N ALA A 230 -13.62 -16.31 -9.23
CA ALA A 230 -13.84 -16.75 -10.61
C ALA A 230 -13.39 -15.72 -11.66
N SER A 231 -13.44 -14.43 -11.32
CA SER A 231 -12.94 -13.34 -12.17
C SER A 231 -11.45 -13.51 -12.51
N TRP A 232 -10.63 -13.95 -11.55
CA TRP A 232 -9.19 -14.15 -11.77
C TRP A 232 -8.88 -15.49 -12.41
N TYR A 233 -9.59 -16.55 -12.04
CA TYR A 233 -9.45 -17.84 -12.72
C TYR A 233 -9.76 -17.74 -14.22
N SER A 234 -10.88 -17.09 -14.59
CA SER A 234 -11.28 -16.86 -15.98
C SER A 234 -10.29 -15.98 -16.76
N SER A 235 -9.59 -15.08 -16.08
CA SER A 235 -8.58 -14.21 -16.70
C SER A 235 -7.22 -14.92 -16.83
N SER A 236 -6.92 -15.87 -15.94
CA SER A 236 -5.68 -16.66 -15.98
C SER A 236 -5.73 -17.71 -17.09
N SER A 237 -6.90 -18.31 -17.35
CA SER A 237 -7.08 -19.27 -18.45
C SER A 237 -6.87 -18.63 -19.82
N ARG A 238 -7.46 -17.45 -20.06
CA ARG A 238 -7.32 -16.71 -21.33
C ARG A 238 -5.89 -16.27 -21.69
N ASN A 239 -4.99 -16.21 -20.72
CA ASN A 239 -3.59 -15.83 -20.94
C ASN A 239 -2.65 -17.05 -21.07
N SER A 240 -3.21 -18.27 -20.99
CA SER A 240 -2.46 -19.52 -21.10
C SER A 240 -2.59 -20.18 -22.47
N ASP A 241 -3.46 -19.62 -23.34
CA ASP A 241 -3.63 -19.93 -24.77
C ASP A 241 -2.90 -18.87 -25.62
#